data_AF-A0AAW1M5S1-F1
#
_entry.id   AF-A0AAW1M5S1-F1
#
_cell.length_a   1.000
_cell.length_b   1.000
_cell.length_c   1.000
_cell.angle_alpha   90.00
_cell.angle_beta   90.00
_cell.angle_gamma   90.00
#
_symmetry.space_group_name_H-M   'P 1'
#
loop_
_entity.id
_entity.type
_entity.pdbx_description
1 polymer ?
#
loop_
_entity_poly.entity_id
_entity_poly.type
_entity_poly.pdbx_seq_one_letter_code
_entity_poly.pdbx_strand_id
1 'polypeptide(L)'
;MLFFTFVMSKLDYASIIWYPIYITHAQSLERVLRRFLRFISYKSSGIYPPRGADLRNIMDEIRIGPLASRREHQAAMFLQKLICNKIDCPYL
;
A
#
# COMPACT_ATOMS: atom_id res chain seq x y z
N MET A 1 -6.73 -10.82 -7.90
CA MET A 1 -7.60 -9.72 -7.45
C MET A 1 -8.01 -9.81 -5.97
N LEU A 2 -8.48 -10.96 -5.45
CA LEU A 2 -8.96 -11.08 -4.05
C LEU A 2 -7.98 -10.59 -2.96
N PHE A 3 -6.68 -10.81 -3.16
CA PHE A 3 -5.65 -10.38 -2.20
C PHE A 3 -5.47 -8.86 -2.17
N PHE A 4 -5.63 -8.16 -3.31
CA PHE A 4 -5.57 -6.70 -3.33
C PHE A 4 -6.73 -6.09 -2.57
N THR A 5 -7.94 -6.61 -2.80
CA THR A 5 -9.13 -6.15 -2.10
C THR A 5 -9.10 -6.45 -0.60
N PHE A 6 -8.37 -7.47 -0.14
CA PHE A 6 -8.32 -7.83 1.28
C PHE A 6 -7.08 -7.31 2.02
N VAL A 7 -5.89 -7.53 1.48
CA VAL A 7 -4.63 -7.17 2.15
C VAL A 7 -4.26 -5.74 1.86
N MET A 8 -4.41 -5.27 0.62
CA MET A 8 -4.07 -3.88 0.27
C MET A 8 -5.02 -2.90 0.96
N SER A 9 -6.32 -3.20 1.01
CA SER A 9 -7.31 -2.37 1.72
C SER A 9 -7.00 -2.24 3.21
N LYS A 10 -6.64 -3.34 3.88
CA LYS A 10 -6.20 -3.31 5.28
C LYS A 10 -4.90 -2.54 5.47
N LEU A 11 -3.95 -2.69 4.55
CA LEU A 11 -2.68 -1.99 4.59
C LEU A 11 -2.87 -0.48 4.38
N ASP A 12 -3.74 -0.09 3.46
CA ASP A 12 -4.06 1.31 3.17
C ASP A 12 -4.78 1.96 4.34
N TYR A 13 -5.78 1.28 4.91
CA TYR A 13 -6.46 1.76 6.10
C TYR A 13 -5.51 1.90 7.30
N ALA A 14 -4.69 0.88 7.57
CA ALA A 14 -3.69 0.93 8.62
C ALA A 14 -2.66 2.05 8.36
N SER A 15 -2.33 2.34 7.11
CA SER A 15 -1.36 3.40 6.79
C SER A 15 -1.84 4.82 7.10
N ILE A 16 -3.15 5.06 7.15
CA ILE A 16 -3.73 6.34 7.59
C ILE A 16 -3.65 6.45 9.11
N ILE A 17 -4.08 5.41 9.82
CA ILE A 17 -4.08 5.38 11.30
C ILE A 17 -2.65 5.49 11.85
N TRP A 18 -1.75 4.71 11.27
CA TRP A 18 -0.38 4.60 11.74
C TRP A 18 0.56 5.58 11.06
N TYR A 19 0.05 6.52 10.23
CA TYR A 19 0.80 7.36 9.29
C TYR A 19 2.26 7.49 9.73
N PRO A 20 3.14 6.60 9.23
CA PRO A 20 4.36 6.30 9.95
C PRO A 20 5.27 7.51 9.90
N ILE A 21 5.31 8.26 11.01
CA ILE A 21 6.15 9.44 11.19
C ILE A 21 7.63 9.02 11.11
N TYR A 22 7.93 7.80 11.55
CA TYR A 22 9.26 7.20 11.46
C TYR A 22 9.45 6.39 10.17
N ILE A 23 10.55 6.69 9.48
CA ILE A 23 11.01 6.02 8.24
C ILE A 23 11.07 4.49 8.40
N THR A 24 11.38 4.00 9.61
CA THR A 24 11.48 2.57 9.94
C THR A 24 10.16 1.81 9.74
N HIS A 25 9.04 2.39 10.14
CA HIS A 25 7.72 1.80 9.96
C HIS A 25 7.26 1.87 8.51
N ALA A 26 7.59 2.97 7.81
CA ALA A 26 7.37 3.10 6.37
C ALA A 26 8.13 2.02 5.58
N GLN A 27 9.39 1.78 5.91
CA GLN A 27 10.22 0.73 5.31
C GLN A 27 9.69 -0.67 5.62
N SER A 28 9.15 -0.89 6.83
CA SER A 28 8.57 -2.18 7.22
C SER A 28 7.33 -2.51 6.39
N LEU A 29 6.44 -1.54 6.19
CA LEU A 29 5.28 -1.68 5.29
C LEU A 29 5.71 -1.94 3.85
N GLU A 30 6.71 -1.20 3.36
CA GLU A 30 7.24 -1.39 2.01
C GLU A 30 7.89 -2.77 1.84
N ARG A 31 8.56 -3.29 2.87
CA ARG A 31 9.13 -4.64 2.87
C ARG A 31 8.07 -5.73 2.78
N VAL A 32 6.92 -5.56 3.43
CA VAL A 32 5.75 -6.47 3.29
C VAL A 32 5.24 -6.43 1.85
N LEU A 33 5.02 -5.23 1.30
CA LEU A 33 4.58 -5.06 -0.09
C LEU A 33 5.57 -5.69 -1.08
N ARG A 34 6.87 -5.43 -0.93
CA ARG A 34 7.92 -6.01 -1.79
C ARG A 34 7.95 -7.54 -1.71
N ARG A 35 7.78 -8.12 -0.52
CA ARG A 35 7.69 -9.59 -0.37
C ARG A 35 6.48 -10.15 -1.13
N PHE A 36 5.37 -9.42 -1.11
CA PHE A 36 4.18 -9.81 -1.83
C PHE A 36 4.33 -9.67 -3.36
N LEU A 37 4.90 -8.57 -3.85
CA LEU A 37 5.18 -8.39 -5.28
C LEU A 37 6.09 -9.49 -5.83
N ARG A 38 7.10 -9.92 -5.05
CA ARG A 38 7.94 -11.09 -5.40
C ARG A 38 7.12 -12.37 -5.51
N PHE A 39 6.17 -12.59 -4.61
CA PHE A 39 5.28 -13.75 -4.67
C PHE A 39 4.37 -13.72 -5.90
N ILE A 40 3.84 -12.56 -6.28
CA ILE A 40 3.07 -12.41 -7.52
C ILE A 40 3.95 -12.66 -8.74
N SER A 41 5.14 -12.07 -8.80
CA SER A 41 6.07 -12.24 -9.91
C SER A 41 6.44 -13.72 -10.09
N TYR A 42 6.70 -14.43 -8.99
CA TYR A 42 6.89 -15.87 -9.02
C TYR A 42 5.67 -16.61 -9.56
N LYS A 43 4.46 -16.24 -9.14
CA LYS A 43 3.22 -16.86 -9.61
C LYS A 43 2.91 -16.55 -11.09
N SER A 44 3.31 -15.38 -11.59
CA SER A 44 3.03 -14.91 -12.95
C SER A 44 4.07 -15.40 -13.96
N SER A 45 5.35 -15.25 -13.63
CA SER A 45 6.47 -15.49 -14.54
C SER A 45 7.27 -16.76 -14.21
N GLY A 46 6.99 -17.42 -13.08
CA GLY A 46 7.73 -18.60 -12.60
C GLY A 46 9.12 -18.30 -12.03
N ILE A 47 9.57 -17.04 -12.09
CA ILE A 47 10.92 -16.62 -11.70
C ILE A 47 10.83 -15.81 -10.40
N TYR A 48 11.65 -16.17 -9.41
CA TYR A 48 11.77 -15.39 -8.18
C TYR A 48 12.84 -14.30 -8.36
N PRO A 49 12.47 -13.01 -8.37
CA PRO A 49 13.44 -11.94 -8.61
C PRO A 49 14.44 -11.81 -7.44
N PRO A 50 15.72 -11.52 -7.72
CA PRO A 50 16.77 -11.43 -6.72
C PRO A 50 16.57 -10.28 -5.73
N ARG A 51 17.24 -10.34 -4.57
CA ARG A 51 17.18 -9.26 -3.56
C ARG A 51 17.72 -7.96 -4.16
N GLY A 52 16.90 -6.92 -4.18
CA GLY A 52 17.26 -5.61 -4.75
C GLY A 52 16.82 -5.42 -6.21
N ALA A 53 16.19 -6.43 -6.83
CA ALA A 53 15.60 -6.26 -8.16
C ALA A 53 14.56 -5.13 -8.16
N ASP A 54 14.53 -4.38 -9.26
CA ASP A 54 13.57 -3.30 -9.41
C ASP A 54 12.18 -3.90 -9.64
N LEU A 55 11.31 -3.70 -8.66
CA LEU A 55 9.94 -4.24 -8.64
C LEU A 55 8.95 -3.29 -9.36
N ARG A 56 9.44 -2.17 -9.89
CA ARG A 56 8.64 -1.17 -10.62
C ARG A 56 7.92 -1.78 -11.82
N ASN A 57 8.58 -2.63 -12.59
CA ASN A 57 7.97 -3.30 -13.75
C ASN A 57 6.77 -4.17 -13.34
N ILE A 58 6.92 -4.95 -12.26
CA ILE A 58 5.85 -5.79 -11.71
C ILE A 58 4.73 -4.93 -11.12
N MET A 59 5.09 -3.80 -10.50
CA MET A 59 4.10 -2.83 -10.01
C MET A 59 3.26 -2.24 -11.15
N ASP A 60 3.88 -1.89 -12.27
CA ASP A 60 3.19 -1.36 -13.45
C ASP A 60 2.29 -2.41 -14.11
N GLU A 61 2.76 -3.67 -14.21
CA GLU A 61 1.95 -4.79 -14.69
C GLU A 61 0.67 -4.98 -13.84
N ILE A 62 0.79 -4.78 -12.53
CA ILE A 62 -0.31 -4.92 -11.58
C ILE A 62 -1.11 -3.60 -11.45
N ARG A 63 -0.65 -2.51 -12.08
CA ARG A 63 -1.20 -1.14 -11.99
C ARG A 63 -1.25 -0.59 -10.56
N ILE A 64 -0.20 -0.85 -9.76
CA ILE A 64 -0.11 -0.38 -8.39
C ILE A 64 1.05 0.60 -8.26
N GLY A 65 0.72 1.85 -7.94
CA GLY A 65 1.71 2.89 -7.64
C GLY A 65 2.47 2.64 -6.33
N PRO A 66 3.59 3.34 -6.12
CA PRO A 66 4.39 3.24 -4.90
C PRO A 66 3.57 3.55 -3.65
N LEU A 67 3.85 2.82 -2.57
CA LEU A 67 3.12 2.93 -1.31
C LEU A 67 3.15 4.36 -0.76
N ALA A 68 4.26 5.08 -0.93
CA ALA A 68 4.39 6.48 -0.51
C ALA A 68 3.34 7.40 -1.17
N SER A 69 3.23 7.37 -2.50
CA SER A 69 2.26 8.18 -3.24
C SER A 69 0.81 7.80 -2.88
N ARG A 70 0.54 6.50 -2.68
CA ARG A 70 -0.78 6.04 -2.24
C ARG A 70 -1.11 6.53 -0.83
N ARG A 71 -0.15 6.55 0.09
CA ARG A 71 -0.33 7.10 1.44
C ARG A 71 -0.63 8.59 1.41
N GLU A 72 0.11 9.37 0.62
CA GLU A 72 -0.14 10.81 0.48
C GLU A 72 -1.55 11.07 -0.07
N HIS A 73 -1.95 10.33 -1.10
CA HIS A 73 -3.28 10.43 -1.67
C HIS A 73 -4.38 10.07 -0.65
N GLN A 74 -4.19 8.98 0.11
CA GLN A 74 -5.14 8.55 1.14
C GLN A 74 -5.20 9.54 2.31
N ALA A 75 -4.07 10.09 2.74
CA ALA A 75 -4.00 11.12 3.77
C ALA A 75 -4.69 12.42 3.32
N ALA A 76 -4.44 12.86 2.09
CA ALA A 76 -5.10 14.03 1.51
C ALA A 76 -6.62 13.83 1.37
N MET A 77 -7.05 12.66 0.91
CA MET A 77 -8.48 12.31 0.86
C MET A 77 -9.12 12.25 2.24
N PHE A 78 -8.44 11.68 3.24
CA PHE A 78 -8.93 11.64 4.61
C PHE A 78 -9.06 13.05 5.18
N LEU A 79 -8.04 13.89 5.01
CA LEU A 79 -8.04 15.28 5.47
C LEU A 79 -9.14 16.09 4.78
N GLN A 80 -9.34 15.92 3.47
CA GLN A 80 -10.46 16.54 2.74
C GLN A 80 -11.81 16.10 3.31
N LYS A 81 -12.00 14.80 3.56
CA LYS A 81 -13.25 14.28 4.14
C LYS A 81 -13.48 14.82 5.56
N LEU A 82 -12.42 14.99 6.33
CA LEU A 82 -12.46 15.54 7.69
C LEU A 82 -12.87 17.02 7.67
N ILE A 83 -12.26 17.84 6.79
CA ILE A 83 -12.63 19.26 6.62
C ILE A 83 -14.07 19.42 6.11
N CYS A 84 -14.48 18.61 5.14
CA CYS A 84 -15.83 18.67 4.59
C CYS A 84 -16.90 18.02 5.48
N ASN A 85 -16.55 17.57 6.69
CA ASN A 85 -17.43 16.89 7.63
C ASN A 85 -18.17 15.69 7.01
N LYS A 86 -17.51 14.99 6.09
CA LYS A 86 -18.03 13.80 5.38
C LYS A 86 -17.63 12.48 6.04
N ILE A 87 -17.07 12.55 7.25
CA ILE A 87 -16.77 11.37 8.05
C ILE A 87 -17.94 11.19 9.01
N ASP A 88 -18.93 10.42 8.58
CA ASP A 88 -19.97 9.96 9.48
C ASP A 88 -19.32 8.97 10.46
N CYS A 89 -19.06 9.44 11.69
CA CYS A 89 -18.74 8.58 12.81
C CYS A 89 -20.02 8.46 13.67
N PRO A 90 -20.95 7.54 13.35
CA PRO A 90 -22.23 7.44 14.05
C PRO A 90 -22.12 6.89 15.49
N TYR A 91 -20.90 6.70 16.02
CA TYR A 91 -20.62 6.07 17.32
C TYR A 91 -19.71 6.94 18.22
N LEU A 92 -19.98 8.25 18.26
CA LEU A 92 -19.49 9.12 19.35
C LEU A 92 -20.66 9.46 20.28
#